data_AF-A0A9P3LZZ0-F1
#
_entry.id   AF-A0A9P3LZZ0-F1
#
_cell.length_a   1.000
_cell.length_b   1.000
_cell.length_c   1.000
_cell.angle_alpha   90.00
_cell.angle_beta   90.00
_cell.angle_gamma   90.00
#
_symmetry.space_group_name_H-M   'P 1'
#
loop_
_entity.id
_entity.type
_entity.pdbx_description
1 polymer ?
#
loop_
_entity_poly.entity_id
_entity_poly.type
_entity_poly.pdbx_seq_one_letter_code
_entity_poly.pdbx_strand_id
1 'polypeptide(L)'
;MIHIPFVNGGSVFIGALYNQLSGALVYGPLFGNVWLEAMNKDKGGEGWEGSDDCQKRVPVMLLKEFVLNAGKAWFTGLLLNLTQARTMSQAAQLGAFLYFGVLVPSIISESMWEQRPCDLQKFKFVSGFSSTILLACVLHWWGTA
;
A
#
# COMPACT_ATOMS: atom_id res chain seq x y z
N MET A 1 6.99 13.60 26.50
CA MET A 1 6.67 12.16 26.50
C MET A 1 5.87 11.86 25.25
N ILE A 2 6.24 10.86 24.46
CA ILE A 2 5.49 10.47 23.26
C ILE A 2 4.24 9.72 23.72
N HIS A 3 3.05 10.26 23.46
CA HIS A 3 1.79 9.55 23.72
C HIS A 3 1.48 8.64 22.54
N ILE A 4 1.46 7.33 22.78
CA ILE A 4 1.08 6.33 21.78
C ILE A 4 -0.38 5.98 22.05
N PRO A 5 -1.34 6.46 21.23
CA PRO A 5 -2.73 6.11 21.44
C PRO A 5 -2.95 4.61 21.21
N PHE A 6 -3.91 4.05 21.93
CA PHE A 6 -4.31 2.67 21.73
C PHE A 6 -4.94 2.53 20.33
N VAL A 7 -4.54 1.48 19.60
CA VAL A 7 -5.15 1.10 18.32
C VAL A 7 -5.67 -0.31 18.49
N ASN A 8 -6.93 -0.53 18.10
CA ASN A 8 -7.52 -1.86 18.18
C ASN A 8 -6.79 -2.81 17.20
N GLY A 9 -6.31 -3.95 17.70
CA GLY A 9 -5.63 -4.95 16.88
C GLY A 9 -6.51 -5.53 15.76
N GLY A 10 -7.83 -5.61 15.99
CA GLY A 10 -8.78 -6.13 14.99
C GLY A 10 -8.88 -5.25 13.75
N SER A 11 -8.87 -3.92 13.92
CA SER A 11 -8.82 -2.98 12.79
C SER A 11 -7.48 -3.01 12.06
N VAL A 12 -6.36 -3.23 12.76
CA VAL A 12 -5.05 -3.38 12.11
C VAL A 12 -5.04 -4.63 11.22
N PHE A 13 -5.60 -5.73 11.71
CA PHE A 13 -5.73 -6.96 10.94
C PHE A 13 -6.58 -6.76 9.68
N ILE A 14 -7.69 -6.04 9.79
CA ILE A 14 -8.57 -5.75 8.65
C ILE A 14 -7.92 -4.78 7.66
N GLY A 15 -7.20 -3.78 8.14
CA GLY A 15 -6.39 -2.92 7.29
C GLY A 15 -5.30 -3.69 6.54
N ALA A 16 -4.66 -4.66 7.20
CA ALA A 16 -3.67 -5.54 6.58
C ALA A 16 -4.31 -6.42 5.49
N LEU A 17 -5.46 -7.04 5.79
CA LEU A 17 -6.22 -7.83 4.83
C LEU A 17 -6.71 -6.98 3.65
N TYR A 18 -7.22 -5.79 3.91
CA TYR A 18 -7.64 -4.85 2.87
C TYR A 18 -6.48 -4.52 1.92
N ASN A 19 -5.31 -4.19 2.45
CA ASN A 19 -4.13 -3.92 1.63
C ASN A 19 -3.68 -5.16 0.84
N GLN A 20 -3.72 -6.34 1.45
CA GLN A 20 -3.36 -7.59 0.77
C GLN A 20 -4.32 -7.88 -0.39
N LEU A 21 -5.63 -7.72 -0.17
CA LEU A 21 -6.66 -7.93 -1.18
C LEU A 21 -6.62 -6.85 -2.26
N SER A 22 -6.48 -5.58 -1.89
CA SER A 22 -6.36 -4.48 -2.84
C SER A 22 -5.11 -4.62 -3.70
N GLY A 23 -3.98 -5.02 -3.11
CA GLY A 23 -2.76 -5.31 -3.84
C GLY A 23 -2.94 -6.49 -4.80
N ALA A 24 -3.50 -7.59 -4.32
CA ALA A 24 -3.78 -8.76 -5.15
C ALA A 24 -4.75 -8.46 -6.30
N LEU A 25 -5.76 -7.60 -6.09
CA LEU A 25 -6.70 -7.19 -7.13
C LEU A 25 -6.03 -6.32 -8.20
N VAL A 26 -5.24 -5.33 -7.78
CA VAL A 26 -4.55 -4.41 -8.70
C VAL A 26 -3.50 -5.16 -9.51
N TYR A 27 -2.64 -5.94 -8.85
CA TYR A 27 -1.53 -6.64 -9.51
C TYR A 27 -1.91 -8.00 -10.11
N GLY A 28 -3.08 -8.55 -9.76
CA GLY A 28 -3.58 -9.83 -10.27
C GLY A 28 -4.60 -9.66 -11.41
N PRO A 29 -5.91 -9.78 -11.16
CA PRO A 29 -6.91 -9.87 -12.22
C PRO A 29 -7.17 -8.57 -12.98
N LEU A 30 -7.01 -7.39 -12.36
CA LEU A 30 -7.35 -6.13 -13.04
C LEU A 30 -6.24 -5.67 -13.99
N PHE A 31 -4.97 -5.81 -13.59
CA PHE A 31 -3.85 -5.29 -14.37
C PHE A 31 -2.64 -6.23 -14.46
N GLY A 32 -2.79 -7.52 -14.15
CA GLY A 32 -1.67 -8.47 -14.12
C GLY A 32 -0.89 -8.54 -15.43
N ASN A 33 -1.57 -8.60 -16.58
CA ASN A 33 -0.88 -8.66 -17.88
C ASN A 33 -0.10 -7.38 -18.20
N VAL A 34 -0.67 -6.21 -17.88
CA VAL A 34 -0.01 -4.92 -18.10
C VAL A 34 1.15 -4.71 -17.13
N TRP A 35 1.00 -5.20 -15.90
CA TRP A 35 2.05 -5.16 -14.89
C TRP A 35 3.22 -6.10 -15.25
N LEU A 36 2.93 -7.32 -15.71
CA LEU A 36 3.95 -8.26 -16.20
C LEU A 36 4.70 -7.67 -17.40
N GLU A 37 3.99 -7.08 -18.37
CA GLU A 37 4.60 -6.42 -19.51
C GLU A 37 5.47 -5.23 -19.09
N ALA A 38 5.00 -4.42 -18.15
CA ALA A 38 5.77 -3.29 -17.61
C ALA A 38 7.01 -3.76 -16.81
N MET A 39 6.90 -4.86 -16.05
CA MET A 39 7.99 -5.43 -15.27
C MET A 39 9.06 -6.08 -16.17
N ASN A 40 8.64 -6.72 -17.26
CA ASN A 40 9.55 -7.29 -18.25
C ASN A 40 10.34 -6.20 -18.99
N LYS A 41 9.71 -5.04 -19.25
CA LYS A 41 10.39 -3.84 -19.76
C LYS A 41 11.38 -3.23 -18.77
N ASP A 42 11.04 -3.22 -17.48
CA ASP A 42 11.88 -2.67 -16.40
C ASP A 42 13.11 -3.55 -16.09
N LYS A 43 12.97 -4.88 -16.16
CA LYS A 43 14.03 -5.84 -15.80
C LYS A 43 14.86 -6.36 -16.99
N GLY A 44 14.58 -5.92 -18.21
CA GLY A 44 15.44 -6.15 -19.38
C GLY A 44 15.39 -7.56 -20.01
N GLY A 45 14.30 -8.33 -19.86
CA GLY A 45 14.08 -9.60 -20.58
C GLY A 45 13.59 -10.79 -19.73
N GLU A 46 13.14 -11.85 -20.43
CA GLU A 46 12.30 -13.01 -20.02
C GLU A 46 12.83 -13.94 -18.89
N GLY A 47 13.80 -13.50 -18.08
CA GLY A 47 14.43 -14.34 -17.04
C GLY A 47 13.82 -14.24 -15.64
N TRP A 48 12.92 -13.30 -15.38
CA TRP A 48 12.40 -13.05 -14.02
C TRP A 48 11.25 -13.97 -13.62
N GLU A 49 10.42 -14.41 -14.58
CA GLU A 49 9.22 -15.22 -14.31
C GLU A 49 9.53 -16.71 -14.08
N GLY A 50 10.67 -17.21 -14.59
CA GLY A 50 10.93 -18.65 -14.73
C GLY A 50 11.89 -19.29 -13.72
N SER A 51 12.40 -18.58 -12.71
CA SER A 51 13.27 -19.22 -11.71
C SER A 51 12.45 -19.96 -10.65
N ASP A 52 12.63 -21.28 -10.53
CA ASP A 52 12.02 -22.13 -9.49
C ASP A 52 12.20 -21.57 -8.05
N ASP A 53 13.26 -20.78 -7.85
CA ASP A 53 13.55 -20.08 -6.59
C ASP A 53 12.57 -18.93 -6.30
N CYS A 54 11.99 -18.30 -7.32
CA CYS A 54 11.02 -17.23 -7.13
C CYS A 54 9.70 -17.80 -6.61
N GLN A 55 9.22 -18.93 -7.17
CA GLN A 55 8.01 -19.61 -6.72
C GLN A 55 8.10 -20.13 -5.27
N LYS A 56 9.26 -20.70 -4.88
CA LYS A 56 9.49 -21.16 -3.49
C LYS A 56 9.51 -20.03 -2.46
N ARG A 57 9.83 -18.80 -2.89
CA ARG A 57 9.90 -17.62 -2.01
C ARG A 57 8.57 -16.85 -1.90
N VAL A 58 7.61 -17.10 -2.79
CA VAL A 58 6.27 -16.49 -2.76
C VAL A 58 5.60 -16.51 -1.37
N PRO A 59 5.50 -17.66 -0.66
CA PRO A 59 4.83 -17.67 0.65
C PRO A 59 5.54 -16.81 1.70
N VAL A 60 6.88 -16.78 1.67
CA VAL A 60 7.68 -15.95 2.57
C VAL A 60 7.54 -14.46 2.23
N MET A 61 7.48 -14.12 0.94
CA MET A 61 7.25 -12.74 0.49
C MET A 61 5.86 -12.25 0.88
N LEU A 62 4.80 -13.05 0.66
CA LEU A 62 3.44 -12.71 1.07
C LEU A 62 3.33 -12.49 2.58
N LEU A 63 3.99 -13.32 3.39
CA LEU A 63 4.01 -13.13 4.84
C LEU A 63 4.71 -11.82 5.24
N LYS A 64 5.84 -11.51 4.61
CA LYS A 64 6.57 -10.25 4.84
C LYS A 64 5.73 -9.04 4.44
N GLU A 65 5.06 -9.10 3.28
CA GLU A 65 4.14 -8.05 2.83
C GLU A 65 2.97 -7.88 3.79
N PHE A 66 2.40 -8.96 4.29
CA PHE A 66 1.34 -8.91 5.28
C PHE A 66 1.77 -8.19 6.56
N VAL A 67 2.97 -8.51 7.08
CA VAL A 67 3.53 -7.82 8.27
C VAL A 67 3.77 -6.34 7.99
N LEU A 68 4.28 -5.99 6.82
CA LEU A 68 4.45 -4.58 6.41
C LEU A 68 3.10 -3.85 6.29
N ASN A 69 2.10 -4.53 5.74
CA ASN A 69 0.74 -3.99 5.59
C ASN A 69 0.04 -3.82 6.93
N ALA A 70 0.25 -4.73 7.88
CA ALA A 70 -0.20 -4.59 9.26
C ALA A 70 0.50 -3.42 9.95
N GLY A 71 1.81 -3.25 9.73
CA GLY A 71 2.55 -2.08 10.21
C GLY A 71 1.96 -0.77 9.67
N LYS A 72 1.73 -0.69 8.35
CA LYS A 72 1.08 0.48 7.71
C LYS A 72 -0.28 0.78 8.34
N ALA A 73 -1.15 -0.22 8.44
CA ALA A 73 -2.48 -0.06 9.05
C ALA A 73 -2.40 0.40 10.52
N TRP A 74 -1.42 -0.09 11.27
CA TRP A 74 -1.19 0.35 12.65
C TRP A 74 -0.75 1.81 12.73
N PHE A 75 0.21 2.25 11.91
CA PHE A 75 0.64 3.65 11.87
C PHE A 75 -0.48 4.59 11.41
N THR A 76 -1.28 4.19 10.42
CA THR A 76 -2.45 4.95 10.00
C THR A 76 -3.48 5.06 11.12
N GLY A 77 -3.74 3.98 11.86
CA GLY A 77 -4.62 3.99 13.04
C GLY A 77 -4.09 4.88 14.17
N LEU A 78 -2.78 4.86 14.42
CA LEU A 78 -2.15 5.75 15.41
C LEU A 78 -2.36 7.21 15.05
N LEU A 79 -2.17 7.57 13.77
CA LEU A 79 -2.36 8.95 13.29
C LEU A 79 -3.84 9.37 13.35
N LEU A 80 -4.78 8.50 13.01
CA LEU A 80 -6.22 8.78 13.16
C LEU A 80 -6.59 9.08 14.61
N ASN A 81 -6.05 8.30 15.56
CA ASN A 81 -6.36 8.46 16.98
C ASN A 81 -5.65 9.68 17.59
N LEU A 82 -4.43 9.98 17.15
CA LEU A 82 -3.72 11.21 17.55
C LEU A 82 -4.44 12.46 17.06
N THR A 83 -4.95 12.44 15.83
CA THR A 83 -5.67 13.58 15.24
C THR A 83 -7.12 13.69 15.69
N GLN A 84 -7.64 12.71 16.43
CA GLN A 84 -9.04 12.65 16.86
C GLN A 84 -10.00 12.79 15.67
N ALA A 85 -9.70 12.10 14.56
CA ALA A 85 -10.54 12.11 13.38
C ALA A 85 -11.88 11.40 13.66
N ARG A 86 -12.92 12.19 13.97
CA ARG A 86 -14.27 11.70 14.29
C ARG A 86 -15.20 11.57 13.09
N THR A 87 -14.78 12.10 11.95
CA THR A 87 -15.60 12.11 10.73
C THR A 87 -14.86 11.42 9.58
N MET A 88 -15.62 10.76 8.70
CA MET A 88 -15.09 10.14 7.48
C MET A 88 -14.30 11.11 6.60
N SER A 89 -14.71 12.38 6.56
CA SER A 89 -14.00 13.41 5.80
C SER A 89 -12.60 13.68 6.36
N GLN A 90 -12.44 13.74 7.69
CA GLN A 90 -11.13 13.94 8.33
C GLN A 90 -10.21 12.74 8.12
N ALA A 91 -10.76 11.51 8.18
CA ALA A 91 -9.99 10.30 7.89
C ALA A 91 -9.48 10.29 6.44
N ALA A 92 -10.34 10.66 5.48
CA ALA A 92 -9.96 10.79 4.08
C ALA A 92 -8.91 11.89 3.85
N GLN A 93 -9.06 13.04 4.51
CA GLN A 93 -8.08 14.14 4.44
C GLN A 93 -6.72 13.72 4.99
N LEU A 94 -6.67 13.03 6.13
CA LEU A 94 -5.43 12.50 6.70
C LEU A 94 -4.77 11.51 5.73
N GLY A 95 -5.54 10.59 5.17
CA GLY A 95 -5.06 9.68 4.13
C GLY A 95 -4.52 10.43 2.92
N ALA A 96 -5.17 11.51 2.50
CA ALA A 96 -4.74 12.34 1.38
C ALA A 96 -3.45 13.09 1.67
N PHE A 97 -3.27 13.60 2.89
CA PHE A 97 -2.01 14.21 3.31
C PHE A 97 -0.86 13.21 3.31
N LEU A 98 -1.09 11.97 3.76
CA LEU A 98 -0.08 10.91 3.68
C LEU A 98 0.24 10.54 2.22
N TYR A 99 -0.79 10.47 1.38
CA TYR A 99 -0.63 10.15 -0.03
C TYR A 99 0.17 11.23 -0.78
N PHE A 100 -0.30 12.48 -0.75
CA PHE A 100 0.34 13.58 -1.46
C PHE A 100 1.63 14.06 -0.81
N GLY A 101 1.75 13.96 0.51
CA GLY A 101 2.93 14.42 1.24
C GLY A 101 4.09 13.44 1.21
N VAL A 102 3.82 12.13 1.11
CA VAL A 102 4.86 11.09 1.20
C VAL A 102 4.94 10.27 -0.08
N LEU A 103 3.85 9.61 -0.47
CA LEU A 103 3.86 8.66 -1.58
C LEU A 103 4.09 9.32 -2.94
N VAL A 104 3.39 10.42 -3.22
CA VAL A 104 3.50 11.10 -4.52
C VAL A 104 4.93 11.62 -4.78
N PRO A 105 5.59 12.32 -3.84
CA PRO A 105 6.99 12.72 -4.01
C PRO A 105 7.93 11.54 -4.21
N SER A 106 7.73 10.42 -3.49
CA SER A 106 8.53 9.21 -3.68
C SER A 106 8.39 8.65 -5.10
N ILE A 107 7.17 8.55 -5.62
CA ILE A 107 6.94 8.02 -6.98
C ILE A 107 7.53 8.95 -8.05
N ILE A 108 7.39 10.27 -7.87
CA ILE A 108 7.98 11.25 -8.80
C ILE A 108 9.51 11.19 -8.75
N SER A 109 10.10 11.07 -7.56
CA SER A 109 11.55 10.92 -7.40
C SER A 109 12.07 9.68 -8.13
N GLU A 110 11.40 8.53 -7.98
CA GLU A 110 11.75 7.32 -8.74
C GLU A 110 11.65 7.53 -10.26
N SER A 111 10.66 8.29 -10.73
CA SER A 111 10.51 8.62 -12.16
C SER A 111 11.67 9.48 -12.66
N MET A 112 12.04 10.51 -11.91
CA MET A 112 13.07 11.47 -12.29
C MET A 112 14.48 10.88 -12.22
N TRP A 113 14.79 10.13 -11.16
CA TRP A 113 16.13 9.63 -10.90
C TRP A 113 16.39 8.26 -11.52
N GLU A 114 15.41 7.36 -11.52
CA GLU A 114 15.59 5.98 -11.99
C GLU A 114 15.01 5.75 -13.40
N GLN A 115 14.38 6.76 -14.02
CA GLN A 115 13.74 6.67 -15.35
C GLN A 115 12.85 5.43 -15.53
N ARG A 116 12.21 4.99 -14.44
CA ARG A 116 11.31 3.82 -14.44
C ARG A 116 10.18 4.03 -15.46
N PRO A 117 9.68 2.95 -16.09
CA PRO A 117 8.60 3.06 -17.08
C PRO A 117 7.35 3.74 -16.50
N CYS A 118 6.83 4.73 -17.23
CA CYS A 118 5.67 5.53 -16.82
C CYS A 118 4.43 4.69 -16.51
N ASP A 119 4.26 3.54 -17.16
CA ASP A 119 3.12 2.64 -16.91
C ASP A 119 3.20 1.99 -15.52
N LEU A 120 4.40 1.69 -15.02
CA LEU A 120 4.60 1.14 -13.68
C LEU A 120 4.29 2.18 -12.59
N GLN A 121 4.58 3.46 -12.86
CA GLN A 121 4.26 4.57 -11.96
C GLN A 121 2.76 4.76 -11.80
N LYS A 122 1.97 4.67 -12.87
CA LYS A 122 0.50 4.77 -12.80
C LYS A 122 -0.08 3.73 -11.83
N PHE A 123 0.41 2.49 -11.87
CA PHE A 123 0.00 1.45 -10.93
C PHE A 123 0.40 1.77 -9.48
N LYS A 124 1.61 2.31 -9.27
CA LYS A 124 2.05 2.75 -7.93
C LYS A 124 1.17 3.88 -7.39
N PHE A 125 0.75 4.84 -8.23
CA PHE A 125 -0.19 5.89 -7.83
C PHE A 125 -1.53 5.29 -7.39
N VAL A 126 -2.16 4.45 -8.23
CA VAL A 126 -3.47 3.85 -7.91
C VAL A 126 -3.41 2.96 -6.66
N SER A 127 -2.40 2.11 -6.58
CA SER A 127 -2.16 1.24 -5.42
C SER A 127 -1.87 2.06 -4.15
N GLY A 128 -1.09 3.12 -4.27
CA GLY A 128 -0.78 4.06 -3.19
C GLY A 128 -2.02 4.80 -2.69
N PHE A 129 -2.91 5.21 -3.59
CA PHE A 129 -4.18 5.88 -3.25
C PHE A 129 -5.07 4.96 -2.40
N SER A 130 -5.22 3.71 -2.84
CA SER A 130 -5.99 2.71 -2.10
C SER A 130 -5.37 2.42 -0.72
N SER A 131 -4.05 2.23 -0.69
CA SER A 131 -3.33 1.87 0.54
C SER A 131 -3.23 3.00 1.56
N THR A 132 -3.67 4.22 1.22
CA THR A 132 -3.61 5.38 2.13
C THR A 132 -5.00 5.94 2.41
N ILE A 133 -5.65 6.50 1.40
CA ILE A 133 -6.92 7.21 1.55
C ILE A 133 -8.03 6.20 1.87
N LEU A 134 -8.16 5.14 1.07
CA LEU A 134 -9.19 4.13 1.32
C LEU A 134 -8.89 3.35 2.60
N LEU A 135 -7.63 3.00 2.86
CA LEU A 135 -7.23 2.37 4.12
C LEU A 135 -7.62 3.21 5.35
N ALA A 136 -7.37 4.52 5.33
CA ALA A 136 -7.75 5.41 6.44
C ALA A 136 -9.27 5.45 6.65
N CYS A 137 -10.05 5.50 5.56
CA CYS A 137 -11.51 5.42 5.63
C CYS A 137 -12.00 4.09 6.18
N VAL A 138 -11.39 2.97 5.76
CA VAL A 138 -11.75 1.61 6.22
C VAL A 138 -11.45 1.44 7.71
N LEU A 139 -10.29 1.92 8.18
CA LEU A 139 -9.94 1.89 9.60
C LEU A 139 -10.90 2.73 10.43
N HIS A 140 -11.26 3.93 9.94
CA HIS A 140 -12.25 4.78 10.60
C HIS A 140 -13.64 4.12 10.63
N TRP A 141 -14.08 3.46 9.55
CA TRP A 141 -15.34 2.70 9.54
C TRP A 141 -15.32 1.61 10.61
N TRP A 142 -14.23 0.85 10.68
CA TRP A 142 -14.13 -0.28 11.62
C TRP A 142 -14.08 0.13 13.09
N GLY A 143 -13.88 1.41 13.39
CA GLY A 143 -13.89 1.94 14.76
C GLY A 143 -12.53 1.90 15.44
N THR A 144 -11.45 2.26 14.72
CA THR A 144 -10.17 2.59 15.39
C THR A 144 -10.23 3.87 16.20
N ALA A 145 -11.02 4.84 15.73
CA ALA A 145 -11.13 6.21 16.26
C ALA A 145 -12.42 6.40 17.05
#